data_AF-G4F571-F1
#
_entry.id   AF-G4F571-F1
#
_cell.length_a   1.000
_cell.length_b   1.000
_cell.length_c   1.000
_cell.angle_alpha   90.00
_cell.angle_beta   90.00
_cell.angle_gamma   90.00
#
_symmetry.space_group_name_H-M   'P 1'
#
loop_
_entity.id
_entity.type
_entity.pdbx_description
1 polymer ?
#
loop_
_entity_poly.entity_id
_entity_poly.type
_entity_poly.pdbx_seq_one_letter_code
_entity_poly.pdbx_strand_id
1 'polypeptide(L)'
;MTMHTHQSHPDIVKRLNRARGHLSSVTQMVEDGRHCLDIAQQLHAVEKAIQQAKRTLVLDHIDHCLDEALGTQNQTQRARAEEFKTIARYL
;
A
#
# COMPACT_ATOMS: atom_id res chain seq x y z
N MET A 1 -1.62 21.18 -9.36
CA MET A 1 -1.43 19.81 -8.83
C MET A 1 -1.10 18.93 -10.01
N THR A 2 0.19 18.72 -10.28
CA THR A 2 0.66 17.88 -11.38
C THR A 2 0.23 16.43 -11.10
N MET A 3 -0.54 15.84 -12.02
CA MET A 3 -0.91 14.42 -11.97
C MET A 3 0.29 13.58 -12.39
N HIS A 4 1.15 13.25 -11.45
CA HIS A 4 2.23 12.28 -11.66
C HIS A 4 1.60 10.89 -11.79
N THR A 5 1.61 10.33 -12.99
CA THR A 5 1.13 8.97 -13.23
C THR A 5 2.25 8.01 -12.84
N HIS A 6 2.24 7.52 -11.60
CA HIS A 6 3.31 6.70 -11.03
C HIS A 6 3.40 5.33 -11.74
N GLN A 7 4.62 4.92 -12.09
CA GLN A 7 4.91 3.64 -12.75
C GLN A 7 4.54 2.41 -11.88
N SER A 8 4.35 2.60 -10.57
CA SER A 8 3.95 1.57 -9.59
C SER A 8 2.44 1.29 -9.48
N HIS A 9 1.58 2.07 -10.15
CA HIS A 9 0.14 1.82 -10.11
C HIS A 9 -0.27 0.39 -10.54
N PRO A 10 0.37 -0.30 -11.50
CA PRO A 10 -0.05 -1.64 -11.91
C PRO A 10 -0.01 -2.66 -10.77
N ASP A 11 0.99 -2.62 -9.90
CA ASP A 11 1.13 -3.59 -8.80
C ASP A 11 0.22 -3.27 -7.62
N ILE A 12 -0.01 -1.98 -7.36
CA ILE A 12 -1.02 -1.53 -6.39
C ILE A 12 -2.42 -1.96 -6.89
N VAL A 13 -2.72 -1.75 -8.17
CA VAL A 13 -3.99 -2.19 -8.79
C VAL A 13 -4.14 -3.70 -8.70
N LYS A 14 -3.09 -4.50 -8.97
CA LYS A 14 -3.13 -5.96 -8.78
C LYS A 14 -3.45 -6.35 -7.33
N ARG A 15 -2.85 -5.68 -6.34
CA ARG A 15 -3.13 -5.94 -4.91
C ARG A 15 -4.57 -5.58 -4.53
N LEU A 16 -5.05 -4.42 -4.99
CA LEU A 16 -6.43 -3.98 -4.78
C LEU A 16 -7.44 -4.92 -5.46
N ASN A 17 -7.14 -5.42 -6.66
CA ASN A 17 -7.99 -6.40 -7.34
C ASN A 17 -8.11 -7.71 -6.57
N ARG A 18 -7.03 -8.18 -5.91
CA ARG A 18 -7.10 -9.35 -5.01
C ARG A 18 -7.96 -9.07 -3.79
N ALA A 19 -7.77 -7.91 -3.15
CA ALA A 19 -8.58 -7.50 -2.00
C ALA A 19 -10.07 -7.39 -2.37
N ARG A 20 -10.38 -6.87 -3.56
CA ARG A 20 -11.74 -6.82 -4.11
C ARG A 20 -12.34 -8.22 -4.28
N GLY A 21 -11.58 -9.17 -4.82
CA GLY A 21 -12.03 -10.56 -4.95
C GLY A 21 -12.34 -11.19 -3.58
N HIS A 22 -11.44 -11.03 -2.61
CA HIS A 22 -11.69 -11.49 -1.24
C HIS A 22 -12.92 -10.84 -0.61
N LEU A 23 -13.08 -9.53 -0.75
CA LEU A 23 -14.24 -8.82 -0.22
C LEU A 23 -15.54 -9.33 -0.83
N SER A 24 -15.56 -9.61 -2.14
CA SER A 24 -16.71 -10.23 -2.80
C SER A 24 -17.07 -11.59 -2.18
N SER A 25 -16.07 -12.43 -1.88
CA SER A 25 -16.30 -13.69 -1.19
C SER A 25 -16.87 -13.48 0.22
N VAL A 26 -16.37 -12.49 0.96
CA VAL A 26 -16.89 -12.16 2.29
C VAL A 26 -18.34 -11.69 2.23
N THR A 27 -18.71 -10.87 1.24
CA THR A 27 -20.11 -10.48 1.01
C THR A 27 -21.00 -11.71 0.82
N GLN A 28 -20.57 -12.67 -0.01
CA GLN A 28 -21.31 -13.93 -0.18
C GLN A 28 -21.43 -14.70 1.13
N MET A 29 -20.37 -14.75 1.95
CA MET A 29 -20.43 -15.43 3.27
C MET A 29 -21.48 -14.82 4.19
N VAL A 30 -21.66 -13.50 4.13
CA VAL A 30 -22.69 -12.79 4.91
C VAL A 30 -24.09 -13.11 4.38
N GLU A 31 -24.27 -13.09 3.06
CA GLU A 31 -25.54 -13.42 2.39
C GLU A 31 -25.95 -14.87 2.65
N ASP A 32 -24.99 -15.79 2.66
CA ASP A 32 -25.20 -17.22 2.95
C ASP A 32 -25.42 -17.50 4.46
N GLY A 33 -25.35 -16.48 5.32
CA GLY A 33 -25.54 -16.63 6.76
C GLY A 33 -24.46 -17.48 7.44
N ARG A 34 -23.21 -17.40 6.97
CA ARG A 34 -22.08 -18.14 7.58
C ARG A 34 -21.80 -17.68 9.00
N HIS A 35 -21.04 -18.50 9.73
CA HIS A 35 -20.69 -18.26 11.12
C HIS A 35 -19.91 -16.93 11.29
N CYS A 36 -20.31 -16.13 12.27
CA CYS A 36 -19.77 -14.79 12.50
C CYS A 36 -18.25 -14.76 12.70
N LEU A 37 -17.68 -15.79 13.34
CA LEU A 37 -16.23 -15.90 13.53
C LEU A 37 -15.48 -16.01 12.19
N ASP A 38 -16.00 -16.81 11.26
CA ASP A 38 -15.38 -17.01 9.95
C ASP A 38 -15.41 -15.70 9.14
N ILE A 39 -16.54 -15.00 9.19
CA ILE A 39 -16.71 -13.69 8.53
C ILE A 39 -15.72 -12.68 9.10
N ALA A 40 -15.61 -12.58 10.43
CA ALA A 40 -14.69 -11.66 11.09
C ALA A 40 -13.22 -11.94 10.71
N GLN A 41 -12.82 -13.21 10.64
CA GLN A 41 -11.48 -13.61 10.22
C GLN A 41 -11.19 -13.21 8.76
N GLN A 42 -12.15 -13.42 7.85
CA GLN A 42 -11.97 -13.06 6.44
C GLN A 42 -11.98 -11.54 6.24
N LEU A 43 -12.82 -10.79 6.96
CA LEU A 43 -12.76 -9.32 6.98
C LEU A 43 -11.39 -8.82 7.42
N HIS A 44 -10.81 -9.39 8.47
CA HIS A 44 -9.47 -9.03 8.92
C HIS A 44 -8.41 -9.31 7.84
N ALA A 45 -8.53 -10.41 7.11
CA ALA A 45 -7.64 -10.71 5.98
C ALA A 45 -7.74 -9.67 4.86
N VAL A 46 -8.96 -9.20 4.55
CA VAL A 46 -9.19 -8.11 3.58
C VAL A 46 -8.56 -6.80 4.07
N GLU A 47 -8.76 -6.45 5.33
CA GLU A 47 -8.16 -5.26 5.95
C GLU A 47 -6.63 -5.29 5.82
N LYS A 48 -5.99 -6.41 6.15
CA LYS A 48 -4.54 -6.59 5.99
C LYS A 48 -4.09 -6.44 4.54
N ALA A 49 -4.84 -6.97 3.58
CA ALA A 49 -4.51 -6.83 2.16
C ALA A 49 -4.54 -5.35 1.73
N ILE A 50 -5.53 -4.58 2.18
CA ILE A 50 -5.66 -3.15 1.90
C ILE A 50 -4.54 -2.36 2.59
N GLN A 51 -4.25 -2.67 3.86
CA GLN A 51 -3.16 -2.04 4.60
C GLN A 51 -1.81 -2.22 3.88
N GLN A 52 -1.55 -3.40 3.33
CA GLN A 52 -0.35 -3.67 2.55
C GLN A 52 -0.31 -2.87 1.25
N ALA A 53 -1.43 -2.78 0.52
CA ALA A 53 -1.50 -1.96 -0.70
C ALA A 53 -1.24 -0.48 -0.40
N LYS A 54 -1.81 0.04 0.70
CA LYS A 54 -1.58 1.41 1.18
C LYS A 54 -0.10 1.64 1.50
N ARG A 55 0.53 0.73 2.24
CA ARG A 55 1.95 0.83 2.59
C ARG A 55 2.83 0.87 1.34
N THR A 56 2.56 0.00 0.36
CA THR A 56 3.29 0.03 -0.93
C THR A 56 3.13 1.37 -1.64
N LEU A 57 1.91 1.93 -1.70
CA LEU A 57 1.68 3.25 -2.31
C LEU A 57 2.45 4.37 -1.61
N VAL A 58 2.41 4.41 -0.27
CA VAL A 58 3.10 5.44 0.51
C VAL A 58 4.61 5.36 0.33
N LEU A 59 5.19 4.15 0.39
CA LEU A 59 6.63 3.97 0.22
C LEU A 59 7.10 4.35 -1.18
N ASP A 60 6.35 3.96 -2.21
CA ASP A 60 6.64 4.34 -3.60
C ASP A 60 6.62 5.87 -3.79
N HIS A 61 5.63 6.54 -3.18
CA HIS A 61 5.54 7.99 -3.23
C HIS A 61 6.70 8.68 -2.48
N ILE A 62 7.04 8.19 -1.29
CA ILE A 62 8.17 8.70 -0.50
C ILE A 62 9.48 8.53 -1.27
N ASP A 63 9.74 7.33 -1.81
CA ASP A 63 10.96 7.06 -2.55
C ASP A 63 11.11 8.04 -3.73
N HIS A 64 10.04 8.26 -4.50
CA HIS A 64 10.06 9.16 -5.66
C HIS A 64 10.15 10.65 -5.30
N CYS A 65 9.34 11.12 -4.35
CA CYS A 65 9.36 12.54 -3.96
C CYS A 65 10.67 12.95 -3.31
N LEU A 66 11.31 12.05 -2.54
CA LEU A 66 12.65 12.32 -2.03
C LEU A 66 13.69 12.31 -3.16
N ASP A 67 13.63 11.38 -4.10
CA ASP A 67 14.58 11.37 -5.23
C ASP A 67 14.47 12.62 -6.11
N GLU A 68 13.26 13.08 -6.39
CA GLU A 68 13.02 14.34 -7.12
C GLU A 68 13.54 15.56 -6.33
N ALA A 69 13.26 15.62 -5.01
CA ALA A 69 13.68 16.74 -4.17
C ALA A 69 15.19 16.80 -3.93
N LEU A 70 15.89 15.65 -4.00
CA LEU A 70 17.32 15.56 -3.71
C LEU A 70 18.24 15.88 -4.88
N GLY A 71 17.75 15.95 -6.12
CA GLY A 71 18.45 16.43 -7.32
C GLY A 71 19.99 16.54 -7.23
N THR A 72 20.54 17.75 -7.33
CA THR A 72 21.98 18.07 -7.21
C THR A 72 22.42 18.38 -5.77
N GLN A 73 21.80 17.76 -4.75
CA GLN A 73 22.18 17.98 -3.35
C GLN A 73 23.45 17.23 -2.95
N ASN A 74 24.11 17.73 -1.89
CA ASN A 74 25.37 17.22 -1.35
C ASN A 74 25.21 15.79 -0.78
N GLN A 75 26.29 15.01 -0.78
CA GLN A 75 26.33 13.61 -0.33
C GLN A 75 25.70 13.38 1.06
N THR A 76 25.90 14.32 2.00
CA THR A 76 25.32 14.27 3.36
C THR A 76 23.80 14.33 3.38
N GLN A 77 23.17 15.10 2.48
CA GLN A 77 21.71 15.20 2.42
C GLN A 77 21.08 13.94 1.83
N ARG A 78 21.72 13.35 0.82
CA ARG A 78 21.31 12.04 0.28
C ARG A 78 21.38 10.95 1.33
N ALA A 79 22.42 10.91 2.15
CA ALA A 79 22.55 9.93 3.23
C ALA A 79 21.39 10.02 4.26
N ARG A 80 21.02 11.24 4.67
CA ARG A 80 19.89 11.45 5.61
C ARG A 80 18.54 11.07 5.00
N ALA A 81 18.36 11.31 3.71
CA ALA A 81 17.15 10.92 3.00
C ALA A 81 16.98 9.39 2.91
N GLU A 82 18.08 8.67 2.63
CA GLU A 82 18.06 7.20 2.62
C GLU A 82 17.77 6.60 4.00
N GLU A 83 18.28 7.23 5.05
CA GLU A 83 17.94 6.87 6.44
C GLU A 83 16.44 7.07 6.70
N PHE A 84 15.88 8.22 6.28
CA PHE A 84 14.45 8.50 6.41
C PHE A 84 13.57 7.51 5.63
N LYS A 85 13.91 7.21 4.36
CA LYS A 85 13.23 6.18 3.55
C LYS A 85 13.23 4.83 4.24
N THR A 86 14.36 4.47 4.86
CA THR A 86 14.49 3.21 5.60
C THR A 86 13.57 3.18 6.81
N ILE A 87 13.49 4.26 7.60
CA ILE A 87 12.55 4.36 8.73
C ILE A 87 11.09 4.30 8.24
N ALA A 88 10.78 5.00 7.14
CA ALA A 88 9.43 5.00 6.56
C ALA A 88 8.95 3.60 6.17
N ARG A 89 9.87 2.69 5.79
CA ARG A 89 9.55 1.29 5.52
C ARG A 89 8.96 0.54 6.72
N TYR A 90 9.07 1.03 7.96
CA TYR A 90 8.53 0.37 9.15
C TYR A 90 7.14 0.86 9.59
N LEU A 91 6.55 1.84 8.90
CA LEU A 91 5.16 2.30 9.09
C LEU A 91 4.14 1.36 8.41
#